data_AF-A0A521ZSM0-F1
#
_entry.id   AF-A0A521ZSM0-F1
#
_cell.length_a   1.000
_cell.length_b   1.000
_cell.length_c   1.000
_cell.angle_alpha   90.00
_cell.angle_beta   90.00
_cell.angle_gamma   90.00
#
_symmetry.space_group_name_H-M   'P 1'
#
loop_
_entity.id
_entity.type
_entity.pdbx_description
1 polymer ?
#
loop_
_entity_poly.entity_id
_entity_poly.type
_entity_poly.pdbx_seq_one_letter_code
_entity_poly.pdbx_strand_id
1 'polypeptide(L)'
;MFRLMADKLKKFGRRRLRYVWLTGEMIKRNFLSAMEYRTAFLIQVGGMILNDFGLLLIWVIFFQKFPSINGWHFEDMALVFALATINYGLTLFAFRGLHDIARSVSSGELDHFLSAPVNPLWHVATSRAGISDIGDTLFGVIVYCLFTGEVTLEKTGVFAVVVLVSGVIMFSFMVLMQSLAFYVGRFEDAADQLFFLLIGFALYPQNIFHGALKVVMLTIVPAYFAATLPVELVRSFNWRWLGVLVAFAVFITALALWVFNRGLKRYESGNLINTRM
;
A
#
# COMPACT_ATOMS: atom_id res chain seq x y z
N MET A 1 -8.56 22.93 35.55
CA MET A 1 -8.99 22.04 34.44
C MET A 1 -8.34 22.41 33.10
N PHE A 2 -8.39 23.67 32.65
CA PHE A 2 -7.81 24.13 31.37
C PHE A 2 -6.28 23.93 31.22
N ARG A 3 -5.46 24.19 32.27
CA ARG A 3 -4.00 23.97 32.23
C ARG A 3 -3.60 22.49 32.07
N LEU A 4 -4.29 21.57 32.76
CA LEU A 4 -4.08 20.12 32.65
C LEU A 4 -4.43 19.58 31.25
N MET A 5 -5.43 20.17 30.59
CA MET A 5 -5.84 19.81 29.23
C MET A 5 -4.84 20.33 28.19
N ALA A 6 -4.32 21.55 28.37
CA ALA A 6 -3.26 22.13 27.53
C ALA A 6 -1.92 21.38 27.65
N ASP A 7 -1.53 20.94 28.84
CA ASP A 7 -0.32 20.11 29.04
C ASP A 7 -0.47 18.70 28.47
N LYS A 8 -1.66 18.09 28.58
CA LYS A 8 -1.96 16.83 27.88
C LYS A 8 -1.85 17.02 26.36
N LEU A 9 -2.41 18.09 25.80
CA LEU A 9 -2.33 18.38 24.36
C LEU A 9 -0.88 18.64 23.89
N LYS A 10 -0.08 19.39 24.64
CA LYS A 10 1.36 19.59 24.35
C LYS A 10 2.17 18.30 24.42
N LYS A 11 1.94 17.47 25.45
CA LYS A 11 2.62 16.17 25.62
C LYS A 11 2.17 15.16 24.56
N PHE A 12 0.91 15.24 24.13
CA PHE A 12 0.34 14.44 23.04
C PHE A 12 0.92 14.85 21.66
N GLY A 13 1.02 16.15 21.38
CA GLY A 13 1.66 16.69 20.18
C GLY A 13 3.14 16.37 20.09
N ARG A 14 3.91 16.52 21.19
CA ARG A 14 5.32 16.12 21.26
C ARG A 14 5.52 14.61 21.04
N ARG A 15 4.63 13.76 21.55
CA ARG A 15 4.67 12.31 21.27
C ARG A 15 4.45 12.02 19.79
N ARG A 16 3.42 12.59 19.16
CA ARG A 16 3.14 12.40 17.72
C ARG A 16 4.28 12.90 16.83
N LEU A 17 4.84 14.07 17.11
CA LEU A 17 6.01 14.59 16.40
C LEU A 17 7.22 13.67 16.56
N ARG A 18 7.42 13.08 17.75
CA ARG A 18 8.47 12.09 17.97
C ARG A 18 8.24 10.80 17.16
N TYR A 19 6.99 10.36 17.00
CA TYR A 19 6.68 9.21 16.14
C TYR A 19 6.99 9.49 14.68
N VAL A 20 6.52 10.62 14.13
CA VAL A 20 6.80 11.01 12.74
C VAL A 20 8.32 11.16 12.52
N TRP A 21 9.03 11.77 13.46
CA TRP A 21 10.48 11.90 13.40
C TRP A 21 11.19 10.54 13.46
N LEU A 22 10.83 9.65 14.40
CA LEU A 22 11.38 8.29 14.50
C LEU A 22 11.14 7.49 13.21
N THR A 23 9.96 7.64 12.60
CA THR A 23 9.64 7.04 11.30
C THR A 23 10.61 7.51 10.24
N GLY A 24 10.80 8.82 10.13
CA GLY A 24 11.70 9.42 9.16
C GLY A 24 13.12 8.92 9.35
N GLU A 25 13.60 8.82 10.60
CA GLU A 25 14.93 8.29 10.90
C GLU A 25 15.06 6.79 10.58
N MET A 26 14.04 5.95 10.84
CA MET A 26 14.07 4.53 10.48
C MET A 26 14.10 4.33 8.96
N ILE A 27 13.21 5.02 8.22
CA ILE A 27 13.19 4.98 6.76
C ILE A 27 14.52 5.48 6.19
N LYS A 28 15.04 6.59 6.71
CA LYS A 28 16.33 7.15 6.31
C LYS A 28 17.48 6.17 6.56
N ARG A 29 17.51 5.51 7.71
CA ARG A 29 18.54 4.50 8.02
C ARG A 29 18.47 3.31 7.08
N ASN A 30 17.27 2.81 6.80
CA ASN A 30 17.07 1.71 5.85
C ASN A 30 17.54 2.12 4.44
N PHE A 31 17.24 3.35 4.02
CA PHE A 31 17.70 3.89 2.74
C PHE A 31 19.22 4.08 2.69
N LEU A 32 19.84 4.64 3.74
CA LEU A 32 21.29 4.83 3.79
C LEU A 32 22.04 3.49 3.80
N SER A 33 21.51 2.49 4.50
CA SER A 33 22.06 1.13 4.49
C SER A 33 21.99 0.50 3.10
N ALA A 34 20.88 0.71 2.39
CA ALA A 34 20.75 0.27 1.00
C ALA A 34 21.78 0.93 0.06
N MET A 35 22.03 2.23 0.25
CA MET A 35 22.97 3.00 -0.56
C MET A 35 24.45 2.71 -0.26
N GLU A 36 24.76 1.97 0.81
CA GLU A 36 26.12 1.52 1.10
C GLU A 36 26.64 0.62 -0.04
N TYR A 37 25.78 -0.25 -0.56
CA TYR A 37 26.05 -1.09 -1.72
C TYR A 37 25.45 -0.49 -3.00
N ARG A 38 26.01 0.65 -3.44
CA ARG A 38 25.50 1.46 -4.58
C ARG A 38 25.18 0.65 -5.84
N THR A 39 26.04 -0.29 -6.22
CA THR A 39 25.82 -1.13 -7.41
C THR A 39 24.58 -2.02 -7.24
N ALA A 40 24.43 -2.67 -6.08
CA ALA A 40 23.26 -3.49 -5.79
C ALA A 40 21.98 -2.64 -5.71
N PHE A 41 22.06 -1.43 -5.18
CA PHE A 41 20.96 -0.46 -5.18
C PHE A 41 20.51 -0.13 -6.61
N LEU A 42 21.44 0.28 -7.48
CA LEU A 42 21.12 0.66 -8.86
C LEU A 42 20.58 -0.52 -9.67
N ILE A 43 21.14 -1.73 -9.49
CA ILE A 43 20.65 -2.94 -10.15
C ILE A 43 19.22 -3.28 -9.70
N GLN A 44 18.91 -3.17 -8.40
CA GLN A 44 17.55 -3.43 -7.90
C GLN A 44 16.54 -2.43 -8.44
N VAL A 45 16.85 -1.13 -8.39
CA VAL A 45 15.95 -0.07 -8.87
C VAL A 45 15.76 -0.18 -10.38
N GLY A 46 16.85 -0.29 -11.15
CA GLY A 46 16.81 -0.41 -12.61
C GLY A 46 16.16 -1.73 -13.07
N GLY A 47 16.43 -2.82 -12.36
CA GLY A 47 15.81 -4.12 -12.63
C GLY A 47 14.30 -4.09 -12.41
N MET A 48 13.83 -3.37 -11.39
CA MET A 48 12.41 -3.21 -11.14
C MET A 48 11.71 -2.34 -12.20
N ILE A 49 12.34 -1.23 -12.59
CA ILE A 49 11.86 -0.41 -13.73
C ILE A 49 11.73 -1.26 -15.00
N LEU A 50 12.70 -2.13 -15.28
CA LEU A 50 12.65 -3.04 -16.42
C LEU A 50 11.54 -4.10 -16.29
N ASN A 51 11.32 -4.61 -15.07
CA ASN A 51 10.24 -5.55 -14.79
C ASN A 51 8.87 -4.93 -15.09
N ASP A 52 8.61 -3.75 -14.53
CA ASP A 52 7.38 -3.00 -14.74
C ASP A 52 7.18 -2.61 -16.21
N PHE A 53 8.26 -2.24 -16.90
CA PHE A 53 8.22 -1.98 -18.33
C PHE A 53 7.77 -3.22 -19.11
N GLY A 54 8.28 -4.40 -18.78
CA GLY A 54 7.84 -5.66 -19.38
C GLY A 54 6.35 -5.92 -19.17
N LEU A 55 5.82 -5.59 -17.98
CA LEU A 55 4.41 -5.75 -17.66
C LEU A 55 3.52 -4.75 -18.43
N LEU A 56 3.92 -3.49 -18.54
CA LEU A 56 3.20 -2.48 -19.33
C LEU A 56 3.24 -2.80 -20.83
N LEU A 57 4.34 -3.38 -21.32
CA LEU A 57 4.52 -3.73 -22.74
C LEU A 57 3.47 -4.73 -23.23
N ILE A 58 2.95 -5.61 -22.36
CA ILE A 58 1.82 -6.48 -22.67
C ILE A 58 0.60 -5.64 -23.10
N TRP A 59 0.30 -4.56 -22.37
CA TRP A 59 -0.81 -3.68 -22.67
C TRP A 59 -0.55 -2.82 -23.91
N VAL A 60 0.70 -2.38 -24.13
CA VAL A 60 1.08 -1.70 -25.38
C VAL A 60 0.76 -2.58 -26.58
N ILE A 61 1.21 -3.84 -26.58
CA ILE A 61 0.96 -4.79 -27.67
C ILE A 61 -0.53 -5.10 -27.78
N PHE A 62 -1.23 -5.24 -26.65
CA PHE A 62 -2.66 -5.51 -26.63
C PHE A 62 -3.44 -4.38 -27.31
N PHE A 63 -3.22 -3.12 -26.94
CA PHE A 63 -3.97 -1.99 -27.48
C PHE A 63 -3.59 -1.62 -28.91
N GLN A 64 -2.44 -2.09 -29.42
CA GLN A 64 -2.14 -2.06 -30.85
C GLN A 64 -3.09 -2.95 -31.68
N LYS A 65 -3.57 -4.07 -31.10
CA LYS A 65 -4.53 -4.97 -31.76
C LYS A 65 -5.99 -4.63 -31.44
N PHE A 66 -6.25 -4.16 -30.23
CA PHE A 66 -7.58 -3.83 -29.73
C PHE A 66 -7.62 -2.37 -29.28
N PRO A 67 -7.96 -1.41 -30.17
CA PRO A 67 -7.85 0.02 -29.89
C PRO A 67 -8.69 0.51 -28.71
N SER A 68 -9.75 -0.23 -28.37
CA SER A 68 -10.54 0.03 -27.16
C SER A 68 -11.17 -1.24 -26.60
N ILE A 69 -11.39 -1.26 -25.29
CA ILE A 69 -12.17 -2.28 -24.59
C ILE A 69 -13.20 -1.57 -23.72
N ASN A 70 -14.50 -1.74 -23.97
CA ASN A 70 -15.56 -1.12 -23.16
C ASN A 70 -15.34 0.38 -22.87
N GLY A 71 -14.82 1.14 -23.86
CA GLY A 71 -14.53 2.57 -23.75
C GLY A 71 -13.21 2.94 -23.05
N TRP A 72 -12.36 1.95 -22.74
CA TRP A 72 -11.00 2.16 -22.25
C TRP A 72 -10.00 2.11 -23.40
N HIS A 73 -9.06 3.04 -23.38
CA HIS A 73 -7.92 3.11 -24.31
C HIS A 73 -6.60 2.84 -23.57
N PHE A 74 -5.51 2.79 -24.33
CA PHE A 74 -4.18 2.59 -23.77
C PHE A 74 -3.83 3.63 -22.70
N GLU A 75 -4.19 4.90 -22.89
CA GLU A 75 -3.94 5.98 -21.93
C GLU A 75 -4.59 5.71 -20.56
N ASP A 76 -5.80 5.15 -20.55
CA ASP A 76 -6.48 4.78 -19.32
C ASP A 76 -5.75 3.63 -18.61
N MET A 77 -5.23 2.68 -19.38
CA MET A 77 -4.45 1.56 -18.85
C MET A 77 -3.10 2.02 -18.31
N ALA A 78 -2.43 2.93 -19.02
CA ALA A 78 -1.20 3.58 -18.55
C ALA A 78 -1.44 4.33 -17.25
N LEU A 79 -2.59 5.00 -17.10
CA LEU A 79 -2.97 5.71 -15.89
C LEU A 79 -3.22 4.76 -14.70
N VAL A 80 -3.85 3.61 -14.95
CA VAL A 80 -3.96 2.52 -13.96
C VAL A 80 -2.59 2.03 -13.53
N PHE A 81 -1.69 1.77 -14.48
CA PHE A 81 -0.31 1.33 -14.19
C PHE A 81 0.42 2.36 -13.35
N ALA A 82 0.41 3.62 -13.77
CA ALA A 82 1.06 4.71 -13.06
C ALA A 82 0.57 4.80 -11.60
N LEU A 83 -0.75 4.75 -11.40
CA LEU A 83 -1.35 4.79 -10.07
C LEU A 83 -0.94 3.56 -9.24
N ALA A 84 -1.06 2.36 -9.81
CA ALA A 84 -0.80 1.11 -9.10
C ALA A 84 0.67 0.98 -8.69
N THR A 85 1.61 1.26 -9.58
CA THR A 85 3.05 1.15 -9.29
C THR A 85 3.53 2.26 -8.36
N ILE A 86 2.98 3.47 -8.44
CA ILE A 86 3.25 4.52 -7.44
C ILE A 86 2.72 4.11 -6.06
N ASN A 87 1.48 3.63 -5.97
CA ASN A 87 0.91 3.20 -4.69
C ASN A 87 1.70 2.04 -4.09
N TYR A 88 2.02 1.04 -4.90
CA TYR A 88 2.80 -0.12 -4.51
C TYR A 88 4.20 0.29 -4.05
N GLY A 89 4.89 1.05 -4.90
CA GLY A 89 6.21 1.58 -4.66
C GLY A 89 6.31 2.41 -3.38
N LEU A 90 5.44 3.41 -3.21
CA LEU A 90 5.43 4.27 -2.02
C LEU A 90 5.12 3.48 -0.74
N THR A 91 4.17 2.55 -0.82
CA THR A 91 3.76 1.76 0.35
C THR A 91 4.88 0.84 0.79
N LEU A 92 5.46 0.05 -0.12
CA LEU A 92 6.46 -0.94 0.25
C LEU A 92 7.88 -0.37 0.39
N PHE A 93 8.20 0.74 -0.29
CA PHE A 93 9.43 1.46 0.01
C PHE A 93 9.49 1.87 1.48
N ALA A 94 8.42 2.48 2.00
CA ALA A 94 8.38 3.00 3.37
C ALA A 94 7.98 1.94 4.41
N PHE A 95 7.14 0.98 4.04
CA PHE A 95 6.44 0.09 4.97
C PHE A 95 6.55 -1.40 4.63
N ARG A 96 7.68 -1.85 4.05
CA ARG A 96 7.85 -3.26 3.66
C ARG A 96 7.72 -4.25 4.80
N GLY A 97 7.96 -3.80 6.04
CA GLY A 97 7.81 -4.64 7.23
C GLY A 97 6.36 -5.10 7.47
N LEU A 98 5.37 -4.51 6.80
CA LEU A 98 3.99 -4.99 6.84
C LEU A 98 3.86 -6.46 6.39
N HIS A 99 4.68 -6.92 5.44
CA HIS A 99 4.68 -8.32 4.98
C HIS A 99 5.08 -9.31 6.08
N ASP A 100 5.74 -8.84 7.15
CA ASP A 100 6.16 -9.71 8.24
C ASP A 100 5.14 -9.86 9.33
N ILE A 101 4.06 -9.06 9.34
CA ILE A 101 3.14 -9.07 10.49
C ILE A 101 2.62 -10.50 10.70
N ALA A 102 2.14 -11.18 9.65
CA ALA A 102 1.68 -12.55 9.79
C ALA A 102 2.78 -13.49 10.30
N ARG A 103 3.99 -13.36 9.73
CA ARG A 103 5.13 -14.21 10.10
C ARG A 103 5.52 -14.01 11.56
N SER A 104 5.67 -12.76 11.98
CA SER A 104 6.03 -12.38 13.34
C SER A 104 4.97 -12.77 14.36
N VAL A 105 3.69 -12.81 13.97
CA VAL A 105 2.62 -13.34 14.80
C VAL A 105 2.78 -14.85 14.98
N SER A 106 2.94 -15.61 13.90
CA SER A 106 3.02 -17.08 14.01
C SER A 106 4.35 -17.59 14.57
N SER A 107 5.45 -16.86 14.38
CA SER A 107 6.77 -17.21 14.93
C SER A 107 7.02 -16.69 16.35
N GLY A 108 6.14 -15.86 16.88
CA GLY A 108 6.32 -15.21 18.19
C GLY A 108 7.33 -14.06 18.20
N GLU A 109 7.86 -13.66 17.04
CA GLU A 109 8.80 -12.52 16.93
C GLU A 109 8.11 -11.16 17.16
N LEU A 110 6.78 -11.12 17.21
CA LEU A 110 6.04 -9.89 17.50
C LEU A 110 6.39 -9.31 18.88
N ASP A 111 6.86 -10.14 19.81
CA ASP A 111 7.36 -9.74 21.15
C ASP A 111 8.44 -8.66 21.06
N HIS A 112 9.32 -8.75 20.06
CA HIS A 112 10.37 -7.76 19.82
C HIS A 112 9.77 -6.37 19.61
N PHE A 113 8.72 -6.28 18.79
CA PHE A 113 8.08 -5.01 18.46
C PHE A 113 7.23 -4.47 19.60
N LEU A 114 6.67 -5.36 20.43
CA LEU A 114 5.88 -5.00 21.63
C LEU A 114 6.72 -4.49 22.79
N SER A 115 8.01 -4.87 22.85
CA SER A 115 8.92 -4.42 23.90
C SER A 115 9.23 -2.91 23.84
N ALA A 116 9.13 -2.32 22.65
CA ALA A 116 9.40 -0.90 22.45
C ALA A 116 8.19 -0.04 22.83
N PRO A 117 8.38 1.14 23.45
CA PRO A 117 7.29 2.04 23.87
C PRO A 117 6.71 2.84 22.69
N VAL A 118 6.45 2.16 21.57
CA VAL A 118 5.94 2.71 20.32
C VAL A 118 4.72 1.92 19.85
N ASN A 119 3.96 2.47 18.90
CA ASN A 119 2.82 1.75 18.34
C ASN A 119 3.34 0.49 17.61
N PRO A 120 2.88 -0.73 17.96
CA PRO A 120 3.44 -1.96 17.40
C PRO A 120 3.26 -2.08 15.89
N LEU A 121 2.07 -1.75 15.37
CA LEU A 121 1.79 -1.77 13.94
C LEU A 121 2.77 -0.87 13.19
N TRP A 122 2.93 0.36 13.68
CA TRP A 122 3.82 1.32 13.07
C TRP A 122 5.28 0.87 13.11
N HIS A 123 5.71 0.30 14.24
CA HIS A 123 7.06 -0.19 14.44
C HIS A 123 7.40 -1.36 13.50
N VAL A 124 6.48 -2.31 13.36
CA VAL A 124 6.63 -3.42 12.40
C VAL A 124 6.63 -2.89 10.97
N ALA A 125 5.68 -2.02 10.62
CA ALA A 125 5.55 -1.47 9.26
C ALA A 125 6.87 -0.84 8.78
N THR A 126 7.47 0.02 9.60
CA THR A 126 8.69 0.78 9.25
C THR A 126 10.00 0.00 9.49
N SER A 127 9.92 -1.26 9.93
CA SER A 127 11.11 -2.05 10.28
C SER A 127 12.01 -2.34 9.07
N ARG A 128 11.42 -2.41 7.88
CA ARG A 128 12.15 -2.66 6.62
C ARG A 128 11.65 -1.75 5.50
N ALA A 129 12.55 -1.46 4.57
CA ALA A 129 12.26 -0.71 3.35
C ALA A 129 12.50 -1.59 2.12
N GLY A 130 11.67 -1.44 1.10
CA GLY A 130 11.87 -2.10 -0.18
C GLY A 130 12.65 -1.23 -1.15
N ILE A 131 13.90 -1.58 -1.39
CA ILE A 131 14.81 -0.80 -2.25
C ILE A 131 14.36 -0.86 -3.70
N SER A 132 13.97 -2.04 -4.16
CA SER A 132 13.42 -2.26 -5.51
C SER A 132 12.19 -1.39 -5.76
N ASP A 133 11.40 -1.10 -4.73
CA ASP A 133 10.08 -0.48 -4.85
C ASP A 133 10.17 1.03 -5.13
N ILE A 134 11.37 1.60 -4.96
CA ILE A 134 11.71 2.92 -5.51
C ILE A 134 11.59 2.88 -7.03
N GLY A 135 12.00 1.76 -7.66
CA GLY A 135 11.87 1.54 -9.09
C GLY A 135 10.41 1.57 -9.55
N ASP A 136 9.49 0.93 -8.82
CA ASP A 136 8.05 0.95 -9.12
C ASP A 136 7.50 2.39 -9.08
N THR A 137 7.88 3.15 -8.05
CA THR A 137 7.46 4.55 -7.91
C THR A 137 7.97 5.41 -9.06
N LEU A 138 9.26 5.28 -9.39
CA LEU A 138 9.88 6.02 -10.49
C LEU A 138 9.24 5.65 -11.83
N PHE A 139 9.02 4.36 -12.06
CA PHE A 139 8.35 3.87 -13.26
C PHE A 139 6.95 4.46 -13.39
N GLY A 140 6.14 4.41 -12.33
CA GLY A 140 4.79 4.96 -12.39
C GLY A 140 4.75 6.47 -12.65
N VAL A 141 5.71 7.24 -12.10
CA VAL A 141 5.85 8.67 -12.43
C VAL A 141 6.22 8.87 -13.90
N ILE A 142 7.13 8.06 -14.44
CA ILE A 142 7.50 8.08 -15.87
C ILE A 142 6.27 7.76 -16.73
N VAL A 143 5.50 6.73 -16.36
CA VAL A 143 4.28 6.33 -17.08
C VAL A 143 3.25 7.45 -17.08
N TYR A 144 3.00 8.05 -15.90
CA TYR A 144 2.09 9.19 -15.77
C TYR A 144 2.47 10.33 -16.72
N CYS A 145 3.72 10.76 -16.69
CA CYS A 145 4.20 11.91 -17.45
C CYS A 145 4.22 11.69 -18.97
N LEU A 146 4.43 10.45 -19.44
CA LEU A 146 4.70 10.17 -20.86
C LEU A 146 3.56 9.46 -21.60
N PHE A 147 2.70 8.71 -20.91
CA PHE A 147 1.79 7.75 -21.55
C PHE A 147 0.30 7.91 -21.17
N THR A 148 -0.06 8.87 -20.31
CA THR A 148 -1.45 9.05 -19.84
C THR A 148 -2.23 10.13 -20.60
N GLY A 149 -1.69 10.61 -21.72
CA GLY A 149 -2.29 11.67 -22.53
C GLY A 149 -1.93 13.07 -22.01
N GLU A 150 -2.91 13.97 -21.98
CA GLU A 150 -2.69 15.37 -21.62
C GLU A 150 -2.45 15.56 -20.11
N VAL A 151 -1.22 15.91 -19.75
CA VAL A 151 -0.81 16.25 -18.39
C VAL A 151 -1.01 17.75 -18.13
N THR A 152 -2.13 18.10 -17.49
CA THR A 152 -2.40 19.46 -17.02
C THR A 152 -2.11 19.59 -15.53
N LEU A 153 -1.94 20.82 -15.03
CA LEU A 153 -1.74 21.08 -13.61
C LEU A 153 -2.94 20.59 -12.77
N GLU A 154 -4.15 20.76 -13.29
CA GLU A 154 -5.39 20.29 -12.65
C GLU A 154 -5.41 18.76 -12.53
N LYS A 155 -5.21 18.03 -13.64
CA LYS A 155 -5.18 16.56 -13.63
C LYS A 155 -4.08 16.03 -12.73
N THR A 156 -2.92 16.69 -12.69
CA THR A 156 -1.81 16.32 -11.81
C THR A 156 -2.13 16.54 -10.34
N GLY A 157 -2.85 17.63 -10.01
CA GLY A 157 -3.38 17.84 -8.66
C GLY A 157 -4.35 16.75 -8.24
N VAL A 158 -5.29 16.37 -9.12
CA VAL A 158 -6.22 15.27 -8.87
C VAL A 158 -5.48 13.94 -8.73
N PHE A 159 -4.54 13.66 -9.64
CA PHE A 159 -3.72 12.44 -9.63
C PHE A 159 -2.96 12.29 -8.30
N ALA A 160 -2.30 13.35 -7.83
CA ALA A 160 -1.60 13.36 -6.56
C ALA A 160 -2.55 13.06 -5.37
N VAL A 161 -3.74 13.67 -5.37
CA VAL A 161 -4.75 13.40 -4.32
C VAL A 161 -5.22 11.95 -4.37
N VAL A 162 -5.56 11.42 -5.55
CA VAL A 162 -6.05 10.05 -5.64
C VAL A 162 -4.97 9.03 -5.30
N VAL A 163 -3.71 9.24 -5.71
CA VAL A 163 -2.54 8.44 -5.29
C VAL A 163 -2.48 8.34 -3.77
N LEU A 164 -2.56 9.46 -3.05
CA LEU A 164 -2.51 9.45 -1.59
C LEU A 164 -3.67 8.65 -0.98
N VAL A 165 -4.89 8.84 -1.48
CA VAL A 165 -6.08 8.15 -0.94
C VAL A 165 -6.06 6.65 -1.27
N SER A 166 -5.72 6.28 -2.50
CA SER A 166 -5.59 4.87 -2.91
C SER A 166 -4.40 4.17 -2.25
N GLY A 167 -3.29 4.88 -2.00
CA GLY A 167 -2.17 4.36 -1.23
C GLY A 167 -2.58 4.03 0.21
N VAL A 168 -3.40 4.86 0.84
CA VAL A 168 -3.99 4.55 2.16
C VAL A 168 -4.89 3.31 2.11
N ILE A 169 -5.68 3.15 1.06
CA ILE A 169 -6.50 1.94 0.85
C ILE A 169 -5.60 0.70 0.75
N MET A 170 -4.55 0.76 -0.07
CA MET A 170 -3.62 -0.35 -0.29
C MET A 170 -2.88 -0.73 1.00
N PHE A 171 -2.33 0.28 1.72
CA PHE A 171 -1.72 0.10 3.03
C PHE A 171 -2.69 -0.56 4.02
N SER A 172 -3.92 -0.04 4.10
CA SER A 172 -4.93 -0.54 5.05
C SER A 172 -5.35 -1.97 4.72
N PHE A 173 -5.51 -2.29 3.44
CA PHE A 173 -5.81 -3.64 3.00
C PHE A 173 -4.68 -4.62 3.37
N MET A 174 -3.42 -4.22 3.16
CA MET A 174 -2.27 -5.04 3.54
C MET A 174 -2.25 -5.31 5.05
N VAL A 175 -2.44 -4.28 5.88
CA VAL A 175 -2.55 -4.42 7.34
C VAL A 175 -3.68 -5.38 7.69
N LEU A 176 -4.85 -5.25 7.05
CA LEU A 176 -6.01 -6.10 7.31
C LEU A 176 -5.69 -7.57 7.02
N MET A 177 -5.15 -7.88 5.83
CA MET A 177 -4.84 -9.25 5.42
C MET A 177 -3.79 -9.89 6.34
N GLN A 178 -2.71 -9.15 6.63
CA GLN A 178 -1.64 -9.61 7.50
C GLN A 178 -2.10 -9.81 8.95
N SER A 179 -3.04 -9.00 9.42
CA SER A 179 -3.62 -9.14 10.77
C SER A 179 -4.52 -10.38 10.92
N LEU A 180 -4.92 -11.05 9.84
CA LEU A 180 -5.71 -12.28 9.96
C LEU A 180 -4.92 -13.44 10.58
N ALA A 181 -3.59 -13.37 10.57
CA ALA A 181 -2.71 -14.35 11.25
C ALA A 181 -2.99 -14.48 12.75
N PHE A 182 -3.44 -13.40 13.41
CA PHE A 182 -3.86 -13.45 14.83
C PHE A 182 -5.05 -14.39 15.10
N TYR A 183 -5.75 -14.82 14.05
CA TYR A 183 -6.99 -15.60 14.17
C TYR A 183 -6.88 -16.99 13.55
N VAL A 184 -6.10 -17.14 12.47
CA VAL A 184 -6.06 -18.38 11.68
C VAL A 184 -4.79 -19.20 11.94
N GLY A 185 -3.69 -18.57 12.39
CA GLY A 185 -2.39 -19.21 12.57
C GLY A 185 -1.77 -19.70 11.25
N ARG A 186 -0.45 -19.51 11.06
CA ARG A 186 0.25 -19.90 9.81
C ARG A 186 -0.43 -19.36 8.54
N PHE A 187 -0.76 -18.07 8.57
CA PHE A 187 -1.53 -17.39 7.51
C PHE A 187 -0.65 -16.50 6.62
N GLU A 188 0.68 -16.64 6.67
CA GLU A 188 1.64 -15.76 6.01
C GLU A 188 1.47 -15.78 4.50
N ASP A 189 1.53 -16.97 3.91
CA ASP A 189 1.42 -17.16 2.46
C ASP A 189 0.06 -16.68 1.95
N ALA A 190 -1.01 -16.96 2.70
CA ALA A 190 -2.36 -16.54 2.34
C ALA A 190 -2.53 -15.02 2.44
N ALA A 191 -1.95 -14.37 3.46
CA ALA A 191 -1.97 -12.92 3.59
C ALA A 191 -1.26 -12.22 2.42
N ASP A 192 -0.09 -12.74 2.03
CA ASP A 192 0.66 -12.22 0.88
C ASP A 192 -0.10 -12.46 -0.43
N GLN A 193 -0.65 -13.66 -0.64
CA GLN A 193 -1.46 -13.96 -1.83
C GLN A 193 -2.69 -13.06 -1.94
N LEU A 194 -3.39 -12.79 -0.84
CA LEU A 194 -4.54 -11.87 -0.84
C LEU A 194 -4.13 -10.45 -1.21
N PHE A 195 -2.97 -9.99 -0.73
CA PHE A 195 -2.41 -8.70 -1.12
C PHE A 195 -2.03 -8.66 -2.61
N PHE A 196 -1.36 -9.69 -3.13
CA PHE A 196 -1.06 -9.77 -4.57
C PHE A 196 -2.30 -9.91 -5.44
N LEU A 197 -3.37 -10.50 -4.92
CA LEU A 197 -4.66 -10.60 -5.59
C LEU A 197 -5.34 -9.22 -5.72
N LEU A 198 -5.13 -8.30 -4.77
CA LEU A 198 -5.48 -6.88 -4.94
C LEU A 198 -4.73 -6.24 -6.10
N ILE A 199 -3.42 -6.41 -6.15
CA ILE A 199 -2.59 -5.84 -7.23
C ILE A 199 -3.00 -6.42 -8.58
N GLY A 200 -3.18 -7.75 -8.63
CA GLY A 200 -3.62 -8.47 -9.81
C GLY A 200 -4.95 -7.95 -10.35
N PHE A 201 -5.92 -7.62 -9.51
CA PHE A 201 -7.19 -7.04 -9.97
C PHE A 201 -7.12 -5.53 -10.25
N ALA A 202 -6.23 -4.81 -9.57
CA ALA A 202 -6.00 -3.39 -9.79
C ALA A 202 -5.42 -3.11 -11.18
N LEU A 203 -4.56 -4.01 -11.69
CA LEU A 203 -3.88 -3.87 -12.98
C LEU A 203 -4.73 -4.26 -14.20
N TYR A 204 -6.03 -4.49 -14.04
CA TYR A 204 -6.93 -4.80 -15.15
C TYR A 204 -8.12 -3.84 -15.17
N PRO A 205 -8.61 -3.44 -16.35
CA PRO A 205 -9.81 -2.61 -16.47
C PRO A 205 -11.00 -3.35 -15.86
N GLN A 206 -11.60 -2.80 -14.81
CA GLN A 206 -12.61 -3.55 -14.06
C GLN A 206 -13.96 -3.67 -14.75
N ASN A 207 -14.14 -2.89 -15.80
CA ASN A 207 -15.31 -2.88 -16.68
C ASN A 207 -15.41 -4.17 -17.51
N ILE A 208 -14.39 -5.05 -17.44
CA ILE A 208 -14.35 -6.38 -18.06
C ILE A 208 -14.98 -7.43 -17.13
N PHE A 209 -15.08 -7.16 -15.83
CA PHE A 209 -15.58 -8.13 -14.87
C PHE A 209 -17.11 -8.01 -14.67
N HIS A 210 -17.78 -9.16 -14.74
CA HIS A 210 -19.24 -9.27 -14.60
C HIS A 210 -19.62 -10.26 -13.50
N GLY A 211 -20.86 -10.17 -13.02
CA GLY A 211 -21.43 -11.12 -12.06
C GLY A 211 -20.68 -11.19 -10.73
N ALA A 212 -20.38 -12.41 -10.29
CA ALA A 212 -19.74 -12.68 -9.00
C ALA A 212 -18.35 -12.02 -8.87
N LEU A 213 -17.58 -11.95 -9.96
CA LEU A 213 -16.23 -11.40 -9.94
C LEU A 213 -16.22 -9.90 -9.63
N LYS A 214 -17.21 -9.17 -10.14
CA LYS A 214 -17.41 -7.76 -9.79
C LYS A 214 -17.73 -7.57 -8.31
N VAL A 215 -18.53 -8.46 -7.72
CA VAL A 215 -18.83 -8.43 -6.28
C VAL A 215 -17.57 -8.67 -5.45
N VAL A 216 -16.76 -9.67 -5.82
CA VAL A 216 -15.48 -9.96 -5.15
C VAL A 216 -14.56 -8.74 -5.17
N MET A 217 -14.45 -8.06 -6.31
CA MET A 217 -13.57 -6.90 -6.47
C MET A 217 -14.07 -5.64 -5.75
N LEU A 218 -15.38 -5.52 -5.55
CA LEU A 218 -15.97 -4.42 -4.78
C LEU A 218 -15.91 -4.66 -3.26
N THR A 219 -15.86 -5.92 -2.81
CA THR A 219 -16.05 -6.28 -1.40
C THR A 219 -14.82 -6.93 -0.77
N ILE A 220 -14.34 -8.04 -1.31
CA ILE A 220 -13.28 -8.85 -0.71
C ILE A 220 -11.91 -8.21 -0.95
N VAL A 221 -11.67 -7.70 -2.16
CA VAL A 221 -10.35 -7.25 -2.62
C VAL A 221 -10.24 -5.71 -2.75
N PRO A 222 -11.31 -4.99 -2.42
CA PRO A 222 -11.64 -3.63 -2.91
C PRO A 222 -10.82 -3.03 -4.07
N ALA A 223 -10.51 -3.79 -5.12
CA ALA A 223 -9.66 -3.33 -6.22
C ALA A 223 -10.26 -2.13 -6.95
N TYR A 224 -11.60 -2.01 -6.99
CA TYR A 224 -12.29 -0.88 -7.62
C TYR A 224 -11.90 0.45 -7.00
N PHE A 225 -11.83 0.50 -5.67
CA PHE A 225 -11.46 1.70 -4.93
C PHE A 225 -9.94 1.94 -4.98
N ALA A 226 -9.13 0.89 -5.14
CA ALA A 226 -7.68 1.02 -5.22
C ALA A 226 -7.19 1.53 -6.59
N ALA A 227 -7.92 1.24 -7.68
CA ALA A 227 -7.47 1.57 -9.04
C ALA A 227 -8.52 2.27 -9.91
N THR A 228 -9.67 1.64 -10.15
CA THR A 228 -10.63 2.11 -11.16
C THR A 228 -11.25 3.46 -10.82
N LEU A 229 -11.80 3.61 -9.62
CA LEU A 229 -12.42 4.87 -9.19
C LEU A 229 -11.44 6.05 -9.16
N PRO A 230 -10.21 5.90 -8.62
CA PRO A 230 -9.15 6.90 -8.78
C PRO A 230 -8.88 7.33 -10.23
N VAL A 231 -8.80 6.38 -11.17
CA VAL A 231 -8.56 6.67 -12.58
C VAL A 231 -9.73 7.40 -13.22
N GLU A 232 -10.96 7.00 -12.92
CA GLU A 232 -12.18 7.71 -13.34
C GLU A 232 -12.21 9.16 -12.83
N LEU A 233 -11.75 9.40 -11.61
CA LEU A 233 -11.65 10.75 -11.04
C LEU A 233 -10.62 11.63 -11.76
N VAL A 234 -9.52 11.06 -12.24
CA VAL A 234 -8.51 11.79 -13.03
C VAL A 234 -9.01 12.09 -14.45
N ARG A 235 -9.77 11.16 -15.04
CA ARG A 235 -10.40 11.35 -16.37
C ARG A 235 -11.49 12.41 -16.32
N SER A 236 -12.36 12.33 -15.33
CA SER A 236 -13.52 13.21 -15.17
C SER A 236 -13.79 13.46 -13.69
N PHE A 237 -13.26 14.57 -13.18
CA PHE A 237 -13.31 14.87 -11.76
C PHE A 237 -14.74 15.06 -11.25
N ASN A 238 -15.04 14.48 -10.09
CA ASN A 238 -16.33 14.60 -9.45
C ASN A 238 -16.20 14.54 -7.91
N TRP A 239 -16.65 15.60 -7.23
CA TRP A 239 -16.57 15.72 -5.78
C TRP A 239 -17.30 14.60 -5.02
N ARG A 240 -18.43 14.11 -5.53
CA ARG A 240 -19.19 13.01 -4.91
C ARG A 240 -18.36 11.73 -4.91
N TRP A 241 -17.76 11.40 -6.05
CA TRP A 241 -16.94 10.20 -6.20
C TRP A 241 -15.64 10.26 -5.41
N LEU A 242 -15.03 11.45 -5.31
CA LEU A 242 -13.90 11.66 -4.40
C LEU A 242 -14.32 11.44 -2.94
N GLY A 243 -15.49 11.96 -2.54
CA GLY A 243 -16.05 11.74 -1.21
C GLY A 243 -16.28 10.25 -0.90
N VAL A 244 -16.79 9.49 -1.87
CA VAL A 244 -16.95 8.03 -1.75
C VAL A 244 -15.60 7.34 -1.57
N LEU A 245 -14.59 7.70 -2.38
CA LEU A 245 -13.25 7.13 -2.29
C LEU A 245 -12.61 7.39 -0.91
N VAL A 246 -12.70 8.63 -0.42
CA VAL A 246 -12.19 9.02 0.91
C VAL A 246 -12.96 8.31 2.03
N ALA A 247 -14.29 8.23 1.93
CA ALA A 247 -15.10 7.51 2.92
C ALA A 247 -14.72 6.02 2.97
N PHE A 248 -14.48 5.40 1.82
CA PHE A 248 -14.01 4.03 1.74
C PHE A 248 -12.61 3.86 2.36
N ALA A 249 -11.67 4.76 2.07
CA ALA A 249 -10.35 4.78 2.69
C ALA A 249 -10.43 4.85 4.23
N VAL A 250 -11.27 5.74 4.76
CA VAL A 250 -11.50 5.85 6.21
C VAL A 250 -12.09 4.55 6.78
N PHE A 251 -13.07 3.97 6.10
CA PHE A 251 -13.71 2.72 6.52
C PHE A 251 -12.70 1.56 6.58
N ILE A 252 -11.93 1.34 5.52
CA ILE A 252 -10.99 0.22 5.46
C ILE A 252 -9.82 0.42 6.44
N THR A 253 -9.34 1.66 6.64
CA THR A 253 -8.35 1.96 7.67
C THR A 253 -8.91 1.67 9.07
N ALA A 254 -10.13 2.09 9.37
CA ALA A 254 -10.76 1.82 10.66
C ALA A 254 -10.93 0.31 10.90
N LEU A 255 -11.34 -0.45 9.88
CA LEU A 255 -11.45 -1.90 9.95
C LEU A 255 -10.09 -2.57 10.17
N ALA A 256 -9.07 -2.20 9.39
CA ALA A 256 -7.72 -2.74 9.51
C ALA A 256 -7.13 -2.51 10.91
N LEU A 257 -7.24 -1.29 11.42
CA LEU A 257 -6.80 -0.94 12.77
C LEU A 257 -7.61 -1.70 13.83
N TRP A 258 -8.93 -1.85 13.64
CA TRP A 258 -9.77 -2.61 14.57
C TRP A 258 -9.36 -4.09 14.63
N VAL A 259 -9.17 -4.73 13.47
CA VAL A 259 -8.74 -6.14 13.37
C VAL A 259 -7.36 -6.34 13.99
N PHE A 260 -6.38 -5.47 13.67
CA PHE A 260 -5.04 -5.53 14.25
C PHE A 260 -5.07 -5.38 15.77
N ASN A 261 -5.75 -4.36 16.29
CA ASN A 261 -5.80 -4.11 17.74
C ASN A 261 -6.59 -5.19 18.50
N ARG A 262 -7.59 -5.81 17.87
CA ARG A 262 -8.29 -6.97 18.44
C ARG A 262 -7.43 -8.22 18.40
N GLY A 263 -6.67 -8.43 17.32
CA GLY A 263 -5.74 -9.53 17.16
C GLY A 263 -4.61 -9.48 18.18
N LEU A 264 -4.09 -8.27 18.45
CA LEU A 264 -3.04 -8.05 19.44
C LEU A 264 -3.44 -8.49 20.86
N LYS A 265 -4.73 -8.43 21.21
CA LYS A 265 -5.22 -8.91 22.50
C LYS A 265 -5.30 -10.43 22.61
N ARG A 266 -5.28 -11.13 21.47
CA ARG A 266 -5.30 -12.60 21.37
C ARG A 266 -3.91 -13.19 21.20
N TYR A 267 -2.93 -12.35 20.91
CA TYR A 267 -1.57 -12.79 20.66
C TYR A 267 -0.97 -13.39 21.94
N GLU A 268 -0.50 -14.64 21.83
CA GLU A 268 0.20 -15.36 22.88
C GLU A 268 1.70 -15.36 22.58
N SER A 269 2.51 -14.97 23.56
CA SER A 269 3.97 -14.80 23.39
C SER A 269 4.65 -16.13 23.01
N GLY A 270 5.57 -16.05 22.04
CA GLY A 270 6.38 -17.19 21.58
C GLY A 270 7.31 -17.78 22.65
N ASN A 271 7.56 -17.06 23.75
CA ASN A 271 8.33 -17.59 24.88
C ASN A 271 7.68 -18.82 25.53
N LEU A 272 6.36 -19.02 25.39
CA LEU A 272 5.70 -20.24 25.87
C LEU A 272 6.02 -21.47 25.00
N ILE A 273 6.30 -21.29 23.71
CA ILE A 273 6.55 -22.39 22.76
C ILE A 273 7.99 -22.90 22.89
N ASN A 274 8.98 -22.02 23.09
CA ASN A 274 10.39 -22.41 23.24
C ASN A 274 10.73 -23.07 24.59
N THR A 275 9.85 -22.99 25.59
CA THR A 275 10.07 -23.67 26.90
C THR A 275 9.57 -25.12 26.94
N ARG A 276 9.02 -25.63 25.83
CA ARG A 276 8.45 -27.00 25.73
C ARG A 276 9.18 -27.92 24.74
N MET A 277 10.37 -27.55 24.28
CA MET A 277 11.27 -28.42 23.52
C MET A 277 12.58 -28.62 24.31
#